data_AF-F2ATR0-F1
#
_entry.id   AF-F2ATR0-F1
#
_cell.length_a   1.000
_cell.length_b   1.000
_cell.length_c   1.000
_cell.angle_alpha   90.00
_cell.angle_beta   90.00
_cell.angle_gamma   90.00
#
_symmetry.space_group_name_H-M   'P 1'
#
loop_
_entity.id
_entity.type
_entity.pdbx_description
1 polymer ?
#
loop_
_entity_poly.entity_id
_entity_poly.type
_entity_poly.pdbx_seq_one_letter_code
_entity_poly.pdbx_strand_id
1 'polypeptide(L)'
;MSQPFVWQNQKPLMRWIAMTSRLIFLHSCTFALLGLCSAFIHPSATDAAEVDVVVVASPEFDETLQPWIQMRSEEGLRVAIARPADNASDTHQQIWNVGGADTRYIVLVGDTPDYDTPRNQPHQIPTWMIPAPVTSRFGSTSTLPTDLPYGDRDGDRVSDAAIGRLPVRSAEQLASVIRRIKAYENSDDFGLWRRSFQLTGGVGGFGAMVDTAIESVTRGVITTVLPADAKPQIAYASPNHPFCPPGESFTDAVLNRYRTGARFWVYAGHGQIDRLELLQTTAADGKPAAREHWSVESLLNNQNATQLERAPEGATIAVLLACFAGAYDAPGDCLAERMVLAEGGPIAVIASSRLSMPYGNACMGLGLLQSVYSGGPQNTGCDRIGDAMLHAARSLQSKQQGKQSTMRVMVDTLASMISPAGTDLQQERLEHAALYQLLGDPTLRLHPPQLLDLSIEPSNQTDQQTDGVVARSLSVAVTSPIAGTLIVAVERPLTAITKTPTDSTSEHDAHGTTITEHKIEVPAGKRILQTLQLPLGESGPLIIRGFVHGKTGWASAAQRTFLPD
;
A
#
# COMPACT_ATOMS: atom_id res chain seq x y z
N MET A 1 63.47 -11.40 -0.77
CA MET A 1 62.90 -12.76 -0.73
C MET A 1 61.46 -12.67 -1.26
N SER A 2 61.17 -12.53 -2.55
CA SER A 2 61.36 -13.43 -3.71
C SER A 2 60.66 -14.79 -3.58
N GLN A 3 59.36 -14.86 -3.91
CA GLN A 3 58.81 -15.52 -5.12
C GLN A 3 57.28 -15.76 -5.01
N PRO A 4 56.54 -15.73 -6.13
CA PRO A 4 55.08 -15.81 -6.20
C PRO A 4 54.56 -17.21 -6.59
N PHE A 5 53.28 -17.49 -6.33
CA PHE A 5 52.63 -18.74 -6.71
C PHE A 5 52.03 -18.67 -8.12
N VAL A 6 52.30 -19.72 -8.91
CA VAL A 6 52.11 -19.81 -10.36
C VAL A 6 50.72 -20.34 -10.71
N TRP A 7 50.10 -19.73 -11.74
CA TRP A 7 48.96 -20.23 -12.49
C TRP A 7 49.41 -21.30 -13.50
N GLN A 8 48.74 -22.46 -13.56
CA GLN A 8 48.85 -23.38 -14.69
C GLN A 8 47.47 -23.77 -15.24
N ASN A 9 47.21 -23.27 -16.45
CA ASN A 9 46.20 -23.75 -17.39
C ASN A 9 46.58 -25.13 -17.92
N GLN A 10 45.64 -26.08 -17.98
CA GLN A 10 45.54 -27.02 -19.10
C GLN A 10 44.06 -27.40 -19.38
N LYS A 11 43.64 -27.19 -20.62
CA LYS A 11 42.53 -27.84 -21.36
C LYS A 11 43.17 -28.54 -22.57
N PRO A 12 42.44 -29.29 -23.42
CA PRO A 12 41.39 -30.30 -23.20
C PRO A 12 41.71 -31.60 -23.99
N LEU A 13 40.90 -32.66 -23.87
CA LEU A 13 40.86 -33.69 -24.93
C LEU A 13 39.43 -34.21 -25.19
N MET A 14 38.98 -33.97 -26.41
CA MET A 14 37.84 -34.62 -27.07
C MET A 14 38.04 -36.13 -27.17
N ARG A 15 36.93 -36.90 -27.13
CA ARG A 15 36.74 -38.05 -28.02
C ARG A 15 35.24 -38.35 -28.24
N TRP A 16 34.93 -38.51 -29.51
CA TRP A 16 33.67 -38.93 -30.13
C TRP A 16 33.42 -40.45 -30.02
N ILE A 17 32.14 -40.86 -30.17
CA ILE A 17 31.58 -42.05 -30.89
C ILE A 17 30.04 -41.98 -30.64
N ALA A 18 29.19 -41.56 -31.58
CA ALA A 18 28.65 -42.21 -32.79
C ALA A 18 27.54 -43.27 -32.54
N MET A 19 26.31 -42.84 -32.88
CA MET A 19 25.14 -43.54 -33.45
C MET A 19 25.05 -45.08 -33.42
N THR A 20 23.86 -45.59 -33.08
CA THR A 20 23.10 -46.51 -33.96
C THR A 20 21.60 -46.47 -33.68
N SER A 21 20.84 -46.25 -34.75
CA SER A 21 19.38 -46.41 -34.89
C SER A 21 19.01 -47.89 -35.11
N ARG A 22 17.86 -48.35 -34.62
CA ARG A 22 17.09 -49.44 -35.24
C ARG A 22 15.58 -49.23 -35.06
N LEU A 23 14.91 -49.13 -36.20
CA LEU A 23 13.47 -49.28 -36.43
C LEU A 23 13.07 -50.78 -36.40
N ILE A 24 11.76 -51.02 -36.54
CA ILE A 24 11.03 -52.25 -36.98
C ILE A 24 10.34 -53.00 -35.79
N PHE A 25 9.06 -53.42 -35.77
CA PHE A 25 8.01 -53.74 -36.76
C PHE A 25 6.60 -53.48 -36.15
N LEU A 26 5.63 -53.04 -36.98
CA LEU A 26 4.19 -53.23 -36.78
C LEU A 26 3.85 -54.73 -36.72
N HIS A 27 2.91 -55.15 -35.87
CA HIS A 27 1.96 -56.25 -36.14
C HIS A 27 0.60 -55.95 -35.49
N SER A 28 -0.42 -55.82 -36.33
CA SER A 28 -1.83 -55.84 -35.96
C SER A 28 -2.24 -57.24 -35.52
N CYS A 29 -2.93 -57.36 -34.38
CA CYS A 29 -3.71 -58.55 -34.04
C CYS A 29 -5.01 -58.10 -33.36
N THR A 30 -6.10 -58.19 -34.13
CA THR A 30 -7.48 -58.11 -33.69
C THR A 30 -7.82 -59.36 -32.89
N PHE A 31 -8.15 -59.22 -31.60
CA PHE A 31 -8.86 -60.25 -30.85
C PHE A 31 -9.97 -59.61 -30.04
N ALA A 32 -11.20 -59.90 -30.44
CA ALA A 32 -12.39 -59.69 -29.63
C ALA A 32 -12.44 -60.77 -28.55
N LEU A 33 -12.58 -60.37 -27.29
CA LEU A 33 -13.05 -61.24 -26.22
C LEU A 33 -13.78 -60.40 -25.16
N LEU A 34 -15.10 -60.58 -25.14
CA LEU A 34 -15.94 -60.24 -24.00
C LEU A 34 -15.47 -61.06 -22.80
N GLY A 35 -15.21 -60.38 -21.68
CA GLY A 35 -14.93 -61.01 -20.40
C GLY A 35 -15.10 -59.99 -19.28
N LEU A 36 -16.23 -60.07 -18.58
CA LEU A 36 -16.45 -59.43 -17.29
C LEU A 36 -15.28 -59.75 -16.34
N CYS A 37 -14.72 -58.73 -15.69
CA CYS A 37 -14.42 -58.76 -14.24
C CYS A 37 -13.75 -57.46 -13.79
N SER A 38 -14.31 -56.92 -12.70
CA SER A 38 -13.66 -56.01 -11.75
C SER A 38 -13.36 -54.60 -12.23
N ALA A 39 -14.31 -53.70 -11.99
CA ALA A 39 -14.03 -52.28 -11.83
C ALA A 39 -13.00 -52.12 -10.70
N PHE A 40 -11.73 -51.95 -11.06
CA PHE A 40 -10.79 -51.24 -10.21
C PHE A 40 -11.28 -49.80 -10.17
N ILE A 41 -12.09 -49.48 -9.17
CA ILE A 41 -12.20 -48.12 -8.69
C ILE A 41 -10.80 -47.79 -8.18
N HIS A 42 -9.97 -47.23 -9.07
CA HIS A 42 -8.88 -46.40 -8.59
C HIS A 42 -9.54 -45.39 -7.65
N PRO A 43 -9.10 -45.26 -6.39
CA PRO A 43 -9.47 -44.08 -5.64
C PRO A 43 -8.99 -42.92 -6.50
N SER A 44 -9.96 -42.19 -7.07
CA SER A 44 -9.71 -40.86 -7.60
C SER A 44 -8.86 -40.18 -6.55
N ALA A 45 -7.73 -39.61 -6.97
CA ALA A 45 -6.97 -38.71 -6.13
C ALA A 45 -7.99 -37.84 -5.42
N THR A 46 -8.07 -37.96 -4.10
CA THR A 46 -8.82 -37.03 -3.28
C THR A 46 -8.41 -35.66 -3.76
N ASP A 47 -9.35 -34.92 -4.35
CA ASP A 47 -9.20 -33.48 -4.59
C ASP A 47 -8.60 -32.94 -3.31
N ALA A 48 -7.34 -32.53 -3.36
CA ALA A 48 -6.75 -31.80 -2.26
C ALA A 48 -7.66 -30.59 -2.14
N ALA A 49 -8.43 -30.51 -1.06
CA ALA A 49 -9.41 -29.45 -0.89
C ALA A 49 -8.67 -28.12 -1.09
N GLU A 50 -8.98 -27.40 -2.16
CA GLU A 50 -8.19 -26.21 -2.49
C GLU A 50 -8.35 -25.21 -1.33
N VAL A 51 -7.25 -24.74 -0.76
CA VAL A 51 -7.25 -23.82 0.39
C VAL A 51 -6.91 -22.44 -0.13
N ASP A 52 -7.77 -21.45 0.10
CA ASP A 52 -7.52 -20.08 -0.31
C ASP A 52 -6.63 -19.34 0.69
N VAL A 53 -6.78 -19.65 1.98
CA VAL A 53 -6.11 -18.96 3.09
C VAL A 53 -5.47 -19.94 4.07
N VAL A 54 -4.18 -19.79 4.32
CA VAL A 54 -3.48 -20.49 5.41
C VAL A 54 -3.27 -19.54 6.57
N VAL A 55 -3.85 -19.85 7.73
CA VAL A 55 -3.59 -19.17 8.99
C VAL A 55 -2.48 -19.90 9.72
N VAL A 56 -1.38 -19.22 10.04
CA VAL A 56 -0.31 -19.75 10.89
C VAL A 56 -0.53 -19.24 12.30
N ALA A 57 -0.91 -20.12 13.22
CA ALA A 57 -1.25 -19.72 14.58
C ALA A 57 -0.93 -20.80 15.62
N SER A 58 -0.55 -20.36 16.82
CA SER A 58 -0.49 -21.20 18.02
C SER A 58 -1.87 -21.76 18.39
N PRO A 59 -1.99 -22.98 18.94
CA PRO A 59 -3.26 -23.53 19.41
C PRO A 59 -3.98 -22.63 20.44
N GLU A 60 -3.25 -21.77 21.17
CA GLU A 60 -3.85 -20.83 22.13
C GLU A 60 -4.79 -19.82 21.48
N PHE A 61 -4.71 -19.62 20.16
CA PHE A 61 -5.56 -18.69 19.40
C PHE A 61 -6.75 -19.37 18.70
N ASP A 62 -6.89 -20.70 18.78
CA ASP A 62 -7.88 -21.45 18.01
C ASP A 62 -9.32 -20.98 18.26
N GLU A 63 -9.70 -20.77 19.51
CA GLU A 63 -11.03 -20.28 19.89
C GLU A 63 -11.24 -18.84 19.44
N THR A 64 -10.25 -17.98 19.70
CA THR A 64 -10.31 -16.55 19.35
C THR A 64 -10.35 -16.31 17.84
N LEU A 65 -9.79 -17.22 17.03
CA LEU A 65 -9.82 -17.14 15.58
C LEU A 65 -11.18 -17.50 14.97
N GLN A 66 -12.05 -18.22 15.67
CA GLN A 66 -13.31 -18.71 15.10
C GLN A 66 -14.18 -17.61 14.47
N PRO A 67 -14.38 -16.43 15.10
CA PRO A 67 -15.15 -15.36 14.48
C PRO A 67 -14.56 -14.85 13.16
N TRP A 68 -13.23 -14.83 13.05
CA TRP A 68 -12.54 -14.43 11.81
C TRP A 68 -12.65 -15.52 10.75
N ILE A 69 -12.44 -16.79 11.12
CA ILE A 69 -12.58 -17.94 10.21
C ILE A 69 -13.99 -18.01 9.65
N GLN A 70 -15.01 -17.84 10.51
CA GLN A 70 -16.41 -17.81 10.10
C GLN A 70 -16.65 -16.68 9.09
N MET A 71 -16.20 -15.46 9.41
CA MET A 71 -16.32 -14.31 8.52
C MET A 71 -15.70 -14.60 7.14
N ARG A 72 -14.48 -15.13 7.08
CA ARG A 72 -13.82 -15.47 5.80
C ARG A 72 -14.52 -16.61 5.06
N SER A 73 -15.04 -17.60 5.78
CA SER A 73 -15.82 -18.70 5.20
C SER A 73 -17.14 -18.23 4.59
N GLU A 74 -17.83 -17.28 5.24
CA GLU A 74 -19.04 -16.64 4.71
C GLU A 74 -18.78 -15.85 3.43
N GLU A 75 -17.54 -15.37 3.24
CA GLU A 75 -17.09 -14.75 2.00
C GLU A 75 -16.67 -15.75 0.91
N GLY A 76 -16.74 -17.05 1.20
CA GLY A 76 -16.37 -18.12 0.28
C GLY A 76 -14.87 -18.44 0.26
N LEU A 77 -14.07 -17.95 1.23
CA LEU A 77 -12.67 -18.33 1.37
C LEU A 77 -12.54 -19.61 2.18
N ARG A 78 -11.85 -20.61 1.64
CA ARG A 78 -11.52 -21.84 2.38
C ARG A 78 -10.27 -21.60 3.21
N VAL A 79 -10.43 -21.75 4.52
CA VAL A 79 -9.37 -21.48 5.50
C VAL A 79 -8.83 -22.79 6.03
N ALA A 80 -7.51 -22.92 6.07
CA ALA A 80 -6.83 -23.97 6.81
C ALA A 80 -5.84 -23.38 7.82
N ILE A 81 -5.53 -24.14 8.87
CA ILE A 81 -4.62 -23.71 9.93
C ILE A 81 -3.34 -24.53 9.86
N ALA A 82 -2.21 -23.85 9.73
CA ALA A 82 -0.88 -24.39 9.97
C ALA A 82 -0.41 -23.97 11.37
N ARG A 83 0.42 -24.80 12.00
CA ARG A 83 1.10 -24.41 13.24
C ARG A 83 2.46 -23.82 12.89
N PRO A 84 3.00 -22.86 13.65
CA PRO A 84 4.38 -22.45 13.49
C PRO A 84 5.33 -23.55 13.98
N ALA A 85 6.46 -23.73 13.29
CA ALA A 85 7.56 -24.60 13.70
C ALA A 85 8.62 -23.84 14.53
N ASP A 86 9.74 -24.48 14.83
CA ASP A 86 10.85 -23.86 15.56
C ASP A 86 11.63 -22.85 14.70
N ASN A 87 11.60 -23.00 13.37
CA ASN A 87 12.27 -22.12 12.42
C ASN A 87 11.37 -21.78 11.21
N ALA A 88 11.77 -20.75 10.46
CA ALA A 88 10.99 -20.23 9.35
C ALA A 88 10.90 -21.21 8.17
N SER A 89 11.95 -21.99 7.90
CA SER A 89 11.96 -22.98 6.82
C SER A 89 10.97 -24.12 7.06
N ASP A 90 10.87 -24.62 8.28
CA ASP A 90 9.90 -25.68 8.61
C ASP A 90 8.47 -25.13 8.66
N THR A 91 8.32 -23.87 9.10
CA THR A 91 7.02 -23.17 9.07
C THR A 91 6.54 -22.97 7.62
N HIS A 92 7.45 -22.62 6.69
CA HIS A 92 7.18 -22.56 5.25
C HIS A 92 6.63 -23.87 4.72
N GLN A 93 7.31 -24.97 5.05
CA GLN A 93 6.91 -26.29 4.60
C GLN A 93 5.52 -26.65 5.15
N GLN A 94 5.23 -26.32 6.41
CA GLN A 94 3.92 -26.56 7.02
C GLN A 94 2.80 -25.75 6.34
N ILE A 95 3.06 -24.49 5.98
CA ILE A 95 2.11 -23.65 5.24
C ILE A 95 1.72 -24.33 3.92
N TRP A 96 2.71 -24.71 3.11
CA TRP A 96 2.45 -25.25 1.77
C TRP A 96 1.97 -26.71 1.79
N ASN A 97 2.31 -27.49 2.82
CA ASN A 97 1.74 -28.82 3.04
C ASN A 97 0.23 -28.77 3.31
N VAL A 98 -0.24 -27.75 4.02
CA VAL A 98 -1.65 -27.58 4.37
C VAL A 98 -2.42 -26.84 3.27
N GLY A 99 -1.82 -25.79 2.71
CA GLY A 99 -2.49 -24.91 1.75
C GLY A 99 -2.49 -25.42 0.31
N GLY A 100 -1.39 -26.01 -0.16
CA GLY A 100 -1.26 -26.46 -1.55
C GLY A 100 -1.24 -25.31 -2.57
N ALA A 101 -1.51 -25.67 -3.83
CA ALA A 101 -1.23 -24.79 -4.97
C ALA A 101 -2.14 -23.55 -5.07
N ASP A 102 -3.34 -23.61 -4.52
CA ASP A 102 -4.36 -22.55 -4.63
C ASP A 102 -4.31 -21.55 -3.47
N THR A 103 -3.33 -21.67 -2.58
CA THR A 103 -3.15 -20.72 -1.47
C THR A 103 -2.89 -19.32 -2.04
N ARG A 104 -3.78 -18.39 -1.73
CA ARG A 104 -3.71 -16.99 -2.14
C ARG A 104 -3.23 -16.09 -1.02
N TYR A 105 -3.53 -16.45 0.22
CA TYR A 105 -3.26 -15.63 1.40
C TYR A 105 -2.63 -16.44 2.52
N ILE A 106 -1.62 -15.86 3.18
CA ILE A 106 -0.98 -16.41 4.37
C ILE A 106 -1.13 -15.37 5.49
N VAL A 107 -1.83 -15.75 6.56
CA VAL A 107 -2.07 -14.89 7.73
C VAL A 107 -1.24 -15.41 8.89
N LEU A 108 -0.21 -14.65 9.29
CA LEU A 108 0.62 -14.98 10.45
C LEU A 108 -0.04 -14.38 11.70
N VAL A 109 -0.56 -15.21 12.60
CA VAL A 109 -1.24 -14.76 13.82
C VAL A 109 -0.34 -15.03 15.01
N GLY A 110 0.47 -14.02 15.31
CA GLY A 110 1.54 -14.13 16.26
C GLY A 110 2.63 -13.10 16.00
N ASP A 111 3.32 -12.74 17.07
CA ASP A 111 4.53 -11.93 16.98
C ASP A 111 5.74 -12.74 16.46
N THR A 112 6.88 -12.11 16.21
CA THR A 112 8.14 -12.79 15.90
C THR A 112 9.01 -12.94 17.15
N PRO A 113 9.93 -13.91 17.19
CA PRO A 113 11.05 -13.84 18.12
C PRO A 113 11.91 -12.59 17.85
N ASP A 114 12.52 -12.06 18.91
CA ASP A 114 13.51 -10.98 18.80
C ASP A 114 14.70 -11.43 17.93
N TYR A 115 15.34 -10.47 17.28
CA TYR A 115 16.52 -10.66 16.45
C TYR A 115 17.60 -11.47 17.18
N ASP A 116 18.19 -12.44 16.47
CA ASP A 116 19.18 -13.41 16.98
C ASP A 116 18.70 -14.27 18.17
N THR A 117 17.39 -14.33 18.43
CA THR A 117 16.82 -15.25 19.43
C THR A 117 16.00 -16.37 18.78
N PRO A 118 16.09 -17.61 19.28
CA PRO A 118 15.21 -18.67 18.82
C PRO A 118 13.79 -18.42 19.35
N ARG A 119 12.81 -19.01 18.65
CA ARG A 119 11.45 -19.09 19.16
C ARG A 119 11.44 -19.73 20.55
N ASN A 120 10.83 -19.05 21.52
CA ASN A 120 10.74 -19.50 22.90
C ASN A 120 9.35 -19.31 23.53
N GLN A 121 8.44 -18.62 22.84
CA GLN A 121 7.04 -18.46 23.25
C GLN A 121 6.08 -19.14 22.25
N PRO A 122 4.93 -19.66 22.71
CA PRO A 122 3.95 -20.29 21.83
C PRO A 122 3.40 -19.35 20.74
N HIS A 123 3.10 -18.10 21.08
CA HIS A 123 2.55 -17.11 20.15
C HIS A 123 3.54 -16.63 19.08
N GLN A 124 4.84 -16.93 19.21
CA GLN A 124 5.84 -16.48 18.26
C GLN A 124 5.80 -17.31 16.97
N ILE A 125 6.00 -16.64 15.83
CA ILE A 125 6.15 -17.21 14.50
C ILE A 125 7.50 -16.70 13.96
N PRO A 126 8.48 -17.58 13.70
CA PRO A 126 9.80 -17.17 13.23
C PRO A 126 9.72 -16.45 11.87
N THR A 127 10.77 -15.69 11.54
CA THR A 127 10.91 -14.99 10.25
C THR A 127 12.28 -15.31 9.62
N TRP A 128 12.49 -15.01 8.34
CA TRP A 128 13.81 -15.16 7.73
C TRP A 128 14.67 -13.94 7.97
N MET A 129 15.95 -14.21 8.22
CA MET A 129 17.01 -13.21 8.10
C MET A 129 17.67 -13.35 6.73
N ILE A 130 17.37 -12.44 5.79
CA ILE A 130 17.98 -12.44 4.46
C ILE A 130 19.06 -11.35 4.34
N PRO A 131 20.05 -11.50 3.45
CA PRO A 131 21.07 -10.45 3.24
C PRO A 131 20.47 -9.11 2.81
N ALA A 132 21.02 -8.01 3.34
CA ALA A 132 20.65 -6.62 3.04
C ALA A 132 21.83 -5.84 2.40
N PRO A 133 22.29 -6.23 1.19
CA PRO A 133 23.53 -5.72 0.58
C PRO A 133 23.52 -4.23 0.21
N VAL A 134 22.35 -3.61 0.04
CA VAL A 134 22.23 -2.18 -0.27
C VAL A 134 22.25 -1.38 1.02
N THR A 135 21.28 -1.57 1.90
CA THR A 135 21.10 -0.75 3.11
C THR A 135 22.23 -0.91 4.12
N SER A 136 22.90 -2.07 4.17
CA SER A 136 24.09 -2.29 5.00
C SER A 136 25.26 -1.35 4.66
N ARG A 137 25.38 -0.91 3.40
CA ARG A 137 26.39 0.08 2.98
C ARG A 137 26.12 1.48 3.53
N PHE A 138 24.89 1.72 3.97
CA PHE A 138 24.43 2.98 4.54
C PHE A 138 24.19 2.90 6.06
N GLY A 139 24.84 1.93 6.73
CA GLY A 139 24.82 1.82 8.19
C GLY A 139 23.67 1.00 8.77
N SER A 140 22.91 0.28 7.94
CA SER A 140 21.96 -0.72 8.42
C SER A 140 22.63 -2.05 8.79
N THR A 141 21.84 -3.00 9.30
CA THR A 141 22.30 -4.38 9.56
C THR A 141 22.63 -5.10 8.26
N SER A 142 23.53 -6.10 8.31
CA SER A 142 23.91 -6.90 7.13
C SER A 142 22.80 -7.86 6.66
N THR A 143 21.80 -8.09 7.50
CA THR A 143 20.60 -8.87 7.24
C THR A 143 19.35 -8.08 7.61
N LEU A 144 18.20 -8.46 7.05
CA LEU A 144 16.89 -7.92 7.38
C LEU A 144 15.88 -9.05 7.64
N PRO A 145 14.93 -8.87 8.58
CA PRO A 145 13.86 -9.81 8.82
C PRO A 145 12.78 -9.67 7.75
N THR A 146 12.27 -10.77 7.23
CA THR A 146 11.20 -10.76 6.22
C THR A 146 10.34 -12.02 6.24
N ASP A 147 9.03 -11.81 6.19
CA ASP A 147 8.05 -12.88 5.98
C ASP A 147 7.86 -13.21 4.49
N LEU A 148 8.42 -12.42 3.56
CA LEU A 148 8.23 -12.57 2.11
C LEU A 148 8.45 -14.01 1.58
N PRO A 149 9.45 -14.78 2.07
CA PRO A 149 9.66 -16.15 1.64
C PRO A 149 8.51 -17.11 1.99
N TYR A 150 7.66 -16.81 2.99
CA TYR A 150 6.47 -17.64 3.25
C TYR A 150 5.55 -17.73 2.03
N GLY A 151 5.49 -16.67 1.23
CA GLY A 151 4.64 -16.60 0.04
C GLY A 151 5.28 -17.19 -1.22
N ASP A 152 6.56 -17.57 -1.23
CA ASP A 152 7.24 -18.16 -2.39
C ASP A 152 7.09 -19.69 -2.35
N ARG A 153 6.23 -20.26 -3.21
CA ARG A 153 5.92 -21.70 -3.19
C ARG A 153 6.98 -22.51 -3.92
N ASP A 154 7.44 -22.02 -5.06
CA ASP A 154 8.27 -22.79 -6.00
C ASP A 154 9.77 -22.47 -5.93
N GLY A 155 10.15 -21.50 -5.10
CA GLY A 155 11.53 -21.12 -4.81
C GLY A 155 12.15 -20.21 -5.88
N ASP A 156 11.34 -19.61 -6.76
CA ASP A 156 11.82 -18.69 -7.79
C ASP A 156 12.13 -17.27 -7.26
N ARG A 157 11.86 -17.02 -5.97
CA ARG A 157 12.02 -15.76 -5.24
C ARG A 157 11.01 -14.68 -5.63
N VAL A 158 9.90 -15.05 -6.23
CA VAL A 158 8.72 -14.23 -6.49
C VAL A 158 7.60 -14.76 -5.62
N SER A 159 6.90 -13.89 -4.90
CA SER A 159 5.82 -14.37 -4.03
C SER A 159 4.63 -14.86 -4.86
N ASP A 160 4.10 -16.03 -4.52
CA ASP A 160 2.88 -16.66 -5.04
C ASP A 160 1.63 -16.22 -4.29
N ALA A 161 1.73 -16.11 -2.96
CA ALA A 161 0.66 -15.74 -2.05
C ALA A 161 0.93 -14.39 -1.37
N ALA A 162 -0.14 -13.66 -1.06
CA ALA A 162 -0.10 -12.45 -0.25
C ALA A 162 0.09 -12.79 1.24
N ILE A 163 0.86 -11.98 1.95
CA ILE A 163 1.24 -12.24 3.34
C ILE A 163 0.90 -11.03 4.20
N GLY A 164 0.35 -11.28 5.38
CA GLY A 164 0.19 -10.27 6.41
C GLY A 164 0.32 -10.88 7.79
N ARG A 165 0.78 -10.08 8.75
CA ARG A 165 1.03 -10.50 10.13
C ARG A 165 0.14 -9.72 11.08
N LEU A 166 -0.56 -10.42 11.97
CA LEU A 166 -1.20 -9.87 13.15
C LEU A 166 -0.24 -10.07 14.33
N PRO A 167 0.50 -9.02 14.77
CA PRO A 167 1.58 -9.14 15.77
C PRO A 167 1.00 -9.21 17.19
N VAL A 168 0.27 -10.28 17.47
CA VAL A 168 -0.43 -10.49 18.75
C VAL A 168 0.36 -11.43 19.65
N ARG A 169 0.32 -11.17 20.96
CA ARG A 169 0.96 -11.99 22.01
C ARG A 169 -0.05 -12.65 22.95
N SER A 170 -1.35 -12.33 22.80
CA SER A 170 -2.42 -12.88 23.64
C SER A 170 -3.76 -12.96 22.90
N ALA A 171 -4.65 -13.80 23.42
CA ALA A 171 -6.00 -13.97 22.90
C ALA A 171 -6.80 -12.66 22.97
N GLU A 172 -6.59 -11.84 23.98
CA GLU A 172 -7.27 -10.55 24.14
C GLU A 172 -6.86 -9.56 23.04
N GLN A 173 -5.57 -9.50 22.71
CA GLN A 173 -5.09 -8.66 21.61
C GLN A 173 -5.68 -9.13 20.28
N LEU A 174 -5.69 -10.44 20.04
CA LEU A 174 -6.28 -11.01 18.84
C LEU A 174 -7.78 -10.74 18.74
N ALA A 175 -8.53 -10.91 19.83
CA ALA A 175 -9.95 -10.60 19.89
C ALA A 175 -10.21 -9.12 19.57
N SER A 176 -9.37 -8.21 20.07
CA SER A 176 -9.48 -6.78 19.77
C SER A 176 -9.24 -6.48 18.29
N VAL A 177 -8.19 -7.06 17.68
CA VAL A 177 -7.89 -6.91 16.25
C VAL A 177 -9.02 -7.47 15.38
N ILE A 178 -9.52 -8.67 15.67
CA ILE A 178 -10.62 -9.29 14.91
C ILE A 178 -11.89 -8.44 15.00
N ARG A 179 -12.23 -7.91 16.19
CA ARG A 179 -13.36 -6.98 16.35
C ARG A 179 -13.20 -5.75 15.47
N ARG A 180 -12.00 -5.14 15.43
CA ARG A 180 -11.72 -3.96 14.58
C ARG A 180 -11.82 -4.28 13.09
N ILE A 181 -11.32 -5.43 12.65
CA ILE A 181 -11.47 -5.92 11.26
C ILE A 181 -12.96 -6.06 10.92
N LYS A 182 -13.72 -6.72 11.79
CA LYS A 182 -15.16 -6.92 11.60
C LYS A 182 -15.93 -5.59 11.53
N ALA A 183 -15.58 -4.63 12.39
CA ALA A 183 -16.20 -3.30 12.38
C ALA A 183 -15.86 -2.53 11.09
N TYR A 184 -14.59 -2.56 10.66
CA TYR A 184 -14.15 -1.91 9.42
C TYR A 184 -14.86 -2.47 8.18
N GLU A 185 -14.97 -3.80 8.07
CA GLU A 185 -15.53 -4.44 6.87
C GLU A 185 -17.06 -4.44 6.84
N ASN A 186 -17.72 -4.41 8.00
CA ASN A 186 -19.19 -4.26 8.07
C ASN A 186 -19.65 -2.80 8.11
N SER A 187 -18.72 -1.86 8.03
CA SER A 187 -19.02 -0.43 8.02
C SER A 187 -19.85 -0.04 6.79
N ASP A 188 -21.00 0.58 7.05
CA ASP A 188 -21.83 1.25 6.04
C ASP A 188 -21.47 2.73 5.87
N ASP A 189 -20.43 3.20 6.57
CA ASP A 189 -19.83 4.51 6.35
C ASP A 189 -19.02 4.51 5.06
N PHE A 190 -19.73 4.76 3.96
CA PHE A 190 -19.19 5.00 2.63
C PHE A 190 -18.96 6.49 2.35
N GLY A 191 -18.71 7.29 3.39
CA GLY A 191 -18.55 8.73 3.30
C GLY A 191 -17.25 9.21 2.63
N LEU A 192 -17.09 10.54 2.59
CA LEU A 192 -16.01 11.23 1.86
C LEU A 192 -14.59 10.83 2.27
N TRP A 193 -14.40 10.31 3.48
CA TRP A 193 -13.09 9.83 3.95
C TRP A 193 -12.52 8.72 3.04
N ARG A 194 -13.38 7.94 2.35
CA ARG A 194 -12.95 6.87 1.44
C ARG A 194 -12.25 7.37 0.18
N ARG A 195 -12.50 8.61 -0.25
CA ARG A 195 -11.73 9.25 -1.33
C ARG A 195 -10.54 10.06 -0.82
N SER A 196 -10.42 10.27 0.49
CA SER A 196 -9.33 11.05 1.08
C SER A 196 -8.03 10.24 1.14
N PHE A 197 -6.94 10.87 0.70
CA PHE A 197 -5.57 10.35 0.78
C PHE A 197 -4.73 11.34 1.58
N GLN A 198 -4.27 10.95 2.76
CA GLN A 198 -3.45 11.81 3.61
C GLN A 198 -1.97 11.51 3.43
N LEU A 199 -1.17 12.55 3.19
CA LEU A 199 0.29 12.46 3.10
C LEU A 199 0.92 13.42 4.12
N THR A 200 1.70 12.87 5.03
CA THR A 200 2.52 13.61 6.00
C THR A 200 3.98 13.48 5.58
N GLY A 201 4.58 14.58 5.13
CA GLY A 201 6.00 14.67 4.81
C GLY A 201 6.79 15.30 5.95
N GLY A 202 7.79 14.59 6.46
CA GLY A 202 8.82 15.18 7.32
C GLY A 202 9.76 16.08 6.51
N VAL A 203 10.51 16.96 7.18
CA VAL A 203 11.66 17.62 6.53
C VAL A 203 12.74 16.55 6.32
N GLY A 204 13.16 16.35 5.07
CA GLY A 204 14.16 15.32 4.74
C GLY A 204 15.52 15.62 5.35
N GLY A 205 15.96 16.88 5.30
CA GLY A 205 17.25 17.28 5.86
C GLY A 205 18.45 16.64 5.14
N PHE A 206 18.22 16.08 3.95
CA PHE A 206 19.25 15.41 3.14
C PHE A 206 20.09 16.41 2.34
N GLY A 207 19.72 17.69 2.38
CA GLY A 207 20.35 18.79 1.65
C GLY A 207 19.39 19.32 0.58
N ALA A 208 19.48 20.62 0.28
CA ALA A 208 18.48 21.34 -0.50
C ALA A 208 18.15 20.69 -1.86
N MET A 209 19.14 20.14 -2.56
CA MET A 209 18.93 19.48 -3.85
C MET A 209 18.12 18.18 -3.71
N VAL A 210 18.45 17.33 -2.72
CA VAL A 210 17.76 16.06 -2.49
C VAL A 210 16.34 16.31 -1.98
N ASP A 211 16.18 17.27 -1.06
CA ASP A 211 14.86 17.64 -0.54
C ASP A 211 13.95 18.19 -1.65
N THR A 212 14.49 19.02 -2.57
CA THR A 212 13.76 19.53 -3.75
C THR A 212 13.39 18.41 -4.72
N ALA A 213 14.27 17.43 -4.90
CA ALA A 213 14.00 16.27 -5.75
C ALA A 213 12.87 15.42 -5.15
N ILE A 214 12.91 15.12 -3.84
CA ILE A 214 11.84 14.40 -3.13
C ILE A 214 10.50 15.14 -3.27
N GLU A 215 10.48 16.46 -3.07
CA GLU A 215 9.26 17.26 -3.24
C GLU A 215 8.73 17.19 -4.68
N SER A 216 9.63 17.23 -5.67
CA SER A 216 9.27 17.11 -7.10
C SER A 216 8.71 15.74 -7.44
N VAL A 217 9.28 14.66 -6.89
CA VAL A 217 8.72 13.30 -7.02
C VAL A 217 7.32 13.26 -6.41
N THR A 218 7.16 13.72 -5.16
CA THR A 218 5.86 13.74 -4.48
C THR A 218 4.81 14.52 -5.28
N ARG A 219 5.15 15.71 -5.77
CA ARG A 219 4.28 16.50 -6.65
C ARG A 219 3.91 15.73 -7.93
N GLY A 220 4.88 15.06 -8.54
CA GLY A 220 4.67 14.19 -9.71
C GLY A 220 3.67 13.08 -9.41
N VAL A 221 3.84 12.35 -8.30
CA VAL A 221 2.92 11.28 -7.87
C VAL A 221 1.50 11.82 -7.68
N ILE A 222 1.35 12.93 -6.97
CA ILE A 222 0.04 13.51 -6.64
C ILE A 222 -0.70 14.01 -7.89
N THR A 223 0.03 14.52 -8.87
CA THR A 223 -0.56 15.12 -10.09
C THR A 223 -0.79 14.12 -11.21
N THR A 224 0.03 13.07 -11.29
CA THR A 224 0.06 12.16 -12.45
C THR A 224 -0.33 10.72 -12.14
N VAL A 225 -0.08 10.24 -10.92
CA VAL A 225 -0.31 8.84 -10.54
C VAL A 225 -1.57 8.68 -9.71
N LEU A 226 -1.79 9.58 -8.74
CA LEU A 226 -3.00 9.55 -7.94
C LEU A 226 -4.23 9.82 -8.83
N PRO A 227 -5.27 8.98 -8.79
CA PRO A 227 -6.48 9.20 -9.57
C PRO A 227 -7.09 10.58 -9.31
N ALA A 228 -7.66 11.17 -10.36
CA ALA A 228 -8.22 12.51 -10.31
C ALA A 228 -9.49 12.61 -9.45
N ASP A 229 -10.04 11.50 -8.94
CA ASP A 229 -11.18 11.43 -8.03
C ASP A 229 -10.77 11.23 -6.56
N ALA A 230 -9.54 10.79 -6.28
CA ALA A 230 -8.94 10.80 -4.94
C ALA A 230 -8.55 12.22 -4.49
N LYS A 231 -8.88 12.58 -3.25
CA LYS A 231 -8.67 13.91 -2.66
C LYS A 231 -7.42 13.91 -1.76
N PRO A 232 -6.27 14.41 -2.24
CA PRO A 232 -5.06 14.48 -1.44
C PRO A 232 -5.17 15.55 -0.36
N GLN A 233 -4.72 15.22 0.86
CA GLN A 233 -4.54 16.10 2.00
C GLN A 233 -3.08 16.00 2.45
N ILE A 234 -2.31 17.05 2.20
CA ILE A 234 -0.87 17.08 2.41
C ILE A 234 -0.53 17.90 3.67
N ALA A 235 0.33 17.36 4.52
CA ALA A 235 0.98 18.10 5.61
C ALA A 235 2.49 17.98 5.43
N TYR A 236 3.20 19.10 5.30
CA TYR A 236 4.66 19.12 5.32
C TYR A 236 5.15 19.81 6.59
N ALA A 237 6.07 19.18 7.31
CA ALA A 237 6.61 19.68 8.57
C ALA A 237 7.63 20.82 8.38
N SER A 238 7.40 21.75 7.46
CA SER A 238 8.30 22.85 7.13
C SER A 238 7.57 24.18 7.19
N PRO A 239 7.87 25.08 8.15
CA PRO A 239 7.07 26.30 8.41
C PRO A 239 6.83 27.22 7.20
N ASN A 240 7.76 27.23 6.24
CA ASN A 240 7.65 28.08 5.03
C ASN A 240 6.94 27.39 3.85
N HIS A 241 6.56 26.12 4.00
CA HIS A 241 5.92 25.37 2.93
C HIS A 241 4.42 25.68 2.87
N PRO A 242 3.81 25.85 1.67
CA PRO A 242 2.37 26.12 1.52
C PRO A 242 1.47 25.13 2.25
N PHE A 243 1.89 23.87 2.32
CA PHE A 243 1.16 22.79 2.97
C PHE A 243 1.59 22.51 4.41
N CYS A 244 2.29 23.43 5.08
CA CYS A 244 2.49 23.37 6.51
C CYS A 244 1.18 23.80 7.20
N PRO A 245 0.54 22.93 8.02
CA PRO A 245 -0.68 23.32 8.73
C PRO A 245 -0.43 24.55 9.62
N PRO A 246 -1.36 25.54 9.62
CA PRO A 246 -1.30 26.65 10.55
C PRO A 246 -1.68 26.18 11.97
N GLY A 247 -1.10 26.79 13.02
CA GLY A 247 -1.45 26.50 14.42
C GLY A 247 -0.25 26.34 15.35
N GLU A 248 -0.51 25.94 16.60
CA GLU A 248 0.50 25.82 17.66
C GLU A 248 1.39 24.57 17.54
N SER A 249 0.90 23.46 16.98
CA SER A 249 1.63 22.19 16.86
C SER A 249 1.32 21.46 15.55
N PHE A 250 2.37 21.06 14.81
CA PHE A 250 2.25 20.24 13.60
C PHE A 250 1.66 18.86 13.91
N THR A 251 2.07 18.27 15.03
CA THR A 251 1.59 16.95 15.47
C THR A 251 0.09 16.97 15.71
N ASP A 252 -0.43 17.99 16.40
CA ASP A 252 -1.87 18.10 16.65
C ASP A 252 -2.67 18.26 15.36
N ALA A 253 -2.15 19.02 14.39
CA ALA A 253 -2.78 19.15 13.09
C ALA A 253 -2.84 17.80 12.32
N VAL A 254 -1.77 17.00 12.38
CA VAL A 254 -1.75 15.66 11.76
C VAL A 254 -2.68 14.70 12.48
N LEU A 255 -2.67 14.65 13.82
CA LEU A 255 -3.55 13.79 14.61
C LEU A 255 -5.03 14.19 14.42
N ASN A 256 -5.34 15.48 14.37
CA ASN A 256 -6.69 15.95 14.04
C ASN A 256 -7.12 15.51 12.64
N ARG A 257 -6.23 15.57 11.64
CA ARG A 257 -6.55 15.06 10.29
C ARG A 257 -6.77 13.55 10.32
N TYR A 258 -5.94 12.79 11.03
CA TYR A 258 -6.10 11.35 11.20
C TYR A 258 -7.50 11.02 11.77
N ARG A 259 -7.96 11.76 12.79
CA ARG A 259 -9.31 11.61 13.38
C ARG A 259 -10.45 11.82 12.37
N THR A 260 -10.27 12.71 11.39
CA THR A 260 -11.31 12.95 10.35
C THR A 260 -11.44 11.80 9.35
N GLY A 261 -10.42 10.93 9.27
CA GLY A 261 -10.44 9.72 8.45
C GLY A 261 -9.92 9.94 7.03
N ALA A 262 -9.17 8.95 6.56
CA ALA A 262 -8.74 8.81 5.19
C ALA A 262 -8.66 7.33 4.83
N ARG A 263 -8.71 7.01 3.54
CA ARG A 263 -8.50 5.63 3.09
C ARG A 263 -7.07 5.19 3.37
N PHE A 264 -6.11 6.10 3.15
CA PHE A 264 -4.70 5.90 3.44
C PHE A 264 -4.13 7.10 4.16
N TRP A 265 -3.30 6.82 5.16
CA TRP A 265 -2.38 7.79 5.77
C TRP A 265 -0.94 7.37 5.46
N VAL A 266 -0.27 8.16 4.64
CA VAL A 266 1.11 7.92 4.25
C VAL A 266 1.99 8.87 5.02
N TYR A 267 2.96 8.33 5.76
CA TYR A 267 4.05 9.10 6.33
C TYR A 267 5.31 8.86 5.50
N ALA A 268 6.01 9.93 5.11
CA ALA A 268 7.29 9.87 4.43
C ALA A 268 8.31 10.75 5.15
N GLY A 269 9.36 10.14 5.69
CA GLY A 269 10.34 10.85 6.51
C GLY A 269 11.25 9.91 7.28
N HIS A 270 11.84 10.43 8.36
CA HIS A 270 12.73 9.68 9.23
C HIS A 270 11.94 8.83 10.22
N GLY A 271 12.49 7.66 10.54
CA GLY A 271 11.88 6.72 11.46
C GLY A 271 12.94 5.99 12.28
N GLN A 272 12.52 5.55 13.45
CA GLN A 272 13.24 4.65 14.32
C GLN A 272 12.31 3.48 14.68
N ILE A 273 12.84 2.51 15.41
CA ILE A 273 12.07 1.35 15.89
C ILE A 273 10.79 1.79 16.61
N ASP A 274 10.88 2.82 17.45
CA ASP A 274 9.81 3.22 18.39
C ASP A 274 9.14 4.56 18.04
N ARG A 275 9.51 5.23 16.94
CA ARG A 275 8.99 6.57 16.60
C ARG A 275 9.11 6.99 15.13
N LEU A 276 8.23 7.91 14.72
CA LEU A 276 8.37 8.75 13.52
C LEU A 276 8.94 10.10 13.94
N GLU A 277 9.91 10.60 13.18
CA GLU A 277 10.69 11.79 13.53
C GLU A 277 10.28 13.00 12.69
N LEU A 278 10.27 14.17 13.31
CA LEU A 278 10.12 15.47 12.67
C LEU A 278 11.40 16.25 12.95
N LEU A 279 12.11 16.65 11.89
CA LEU A 279 13.25 17.54 12.05
C LEU A 279 12.74 18.95 12.30
N GLN A 280 13.06 19.52 13.45
CA GLN A 280 12.92 20.95 13.70
C GLN A 280 14.09 21.68 13.07
N THR A 281 13.83 22.33 11.93
CA THR A 281 14.84 23.09 11.19
C THR A 281 14.76 24.59 11.43
N THR A 282 13.95 25.03 12.38
CA THR A 282 13.77 26.45 12.74
C THR A 282 14.16 26.70 14.19
N ALA A 283 14.96 27.74 14.42
CA ALA A 283 15.37 28.16 15.75
C ALA A 283 14.19 28.86 16.47
N ALA A 284 14.33 29.06 17.78
CA ALA A 284 13.31 29.71 18.62
C ALA A 284 12.94 31.14 18.18
N ASP A 285 13.76 31.78 17.33
CA ASP A 285 13.52 33.09 16.74
C ASP A 285 12.80 33.03 15.37
N GLY A 286 12.34 31.85 14.95
CA GLY A 286 11.60 31.63 13.71
C GLY A 286 12.46 31.57 12.44
N LYS A 287 13.79 31.68 12.55
CA LYS A 287 14.70 31.58 11.40
C LYS A 287 15.14 30.14 11.15
N PRO A 288 15.56 29.78 9.92
CA PRO A 288 16.21 28.51 9.68
C PRO A 288 17.39 28.31 10.65
N ALA A 289 17.32 27.27 11.46
CA ALA A 289 18.39 26.88 12.36
C ALA A 289 19.57 26.35 11.52
N ALA A 290 20.79 26.69 11.94
CA ALA A 290 21.97 25.99 11.44
C ALA A 290 21.83 24.48 11.71
N ARG A 291 22.40 23.63 10.85
CA ARG A 291 22.18 22.18 10.87
C ARG A 291 22.58 21.54 12.21
N GLU A 292 23.59 22.09 12.87
CA GLU A 292 24.05 21.73 14.22
C GLU A 292 23.04 22.02 15.35
N HIS A 293 21.97 22.77 15.07
CA HIS A 293 20.94 23.15 16.03
C HIS A 293 19.56 22.55 15.72
N TRP A 294 19.50 21.60 14.78
CA TRP A 294 18.24 20.89 14.51
C TRP A 294 17.91 19.95 15.68
N SER A 295 16.69 20.03 16.19
CA SER A 295 16.14 19.08 17.15
C SER A 295 15.27 18.04 16.43
N VAL A 296 15.17 16.86 17.03
CA VAL A 296 14.26 15.80 16.58
C VAL A 296 13.07 15.81 17.51
N GLU A 297 11.90 16.17 16.99
CA GLU A 297 10.63 15.92 17.66
C GLU A 297 10.02 14.62 17.15
N SER A 298 9.19 13.99 17.98
CA SER A 298 8.44 12.81 17.56
C SER A 298 7.06 13.23 17.08
N LEU A 299 6.70 12.86 15.85
CA LEU A 299 5.31 12.95 15.40
C LEU A 299 4.46 11.94 16.17
N LEU A 300 4.95 10.71 16.25
CA LEU A 300 4.32 9.59 16.94
C LEU A 300 5.41 8.65 17.45
N ASN A 301 5.18 8.01 18.59
CA ASN A 301 6.04 7.02 19.21
C ASN A 301 5.23 5.99 20.01
N ASN A 302 5.91 4.96 20.51
CA ASN A 302 5.29 3.86 21.26
C ASN A 302 4.50 4.30 22.51
N GLN A 303 4.82 5.45 23.10
CA GLN A 303 4.14 5.98 24.29
C GLN A 303 2.87 6.75 23.93
N ASN A 304 2.79 7.32 22.73
CA ASN A 304 1.67 8.15 22.31
C ASN A 304 0.90 7.61 21.09
N ALA A 305 1.21 6.39 20.61
CA ALA A 305 0.46 5.71 19.54
C ALA A 305 -1.06 5.61 19.84
N THR A 306 -1.45 5.59 21.12
CA THR A 306 -2.85 5.61 21.56
C THR A 306 -3.57 6.94 21.33
N GLN A 307 -2.86 8.01 20.96
CA GLN A 307 -3.47 9.29 20.55
C GLN A 307 -4.07 9.22 19.14
N LEU A 308 -3.81 8.15 18.40
CA LEU A 308 -4.56 7.82 17.19
C LEU A 308 -5.99 7.45 17.61
N GLU A 309 -6.93 8.33 17.28
CA GLU A 309 -8.32 8.25 17.74
C GLU A 309 -9.28 8.20 16.55
N ARG A 310 -9.40 7.05 15.91
CA ARG A 310 -10.40 6.82 14.86
C ARG A 310 -11.22 5.58 15.18
N ALA A 311 -12.55 5.70 15.05
CA ALA A 311 -13.44 4.56 15.22
C ALA A 311 -13.09 3.45 14.19
N PRO A 312 -13.09 2.16 14.59
CA PRO A 312 -12.68 1.06 13.73
C PRO A 312 -13.42 0.98 12.38
N GLU A 313 -14.68 1.42 12.34
CA GLU A 313 -15.55 1.45 11.14
C GLU A 313 -15.00 2.34 10.02
N GLY A 314 -14.10 3.27 10.34
CA GLY A 314 -13.41 4.10 9.36
C GLY A 314 -11.93 4.28 9.68
N ALA A 315 -11.31 3.26 10.26
CA ALA A 315 -9.89 3.20 10.51
C ALA A 315 -9.10 3.34 9.19
N THR A 316 -7.97 4.04 9.23
CA THR A 316 -7.13 4.24 8.04
C THR A 316 -6.20 3.05 7.82
N ILE A 317 -5.65 2.94 6.61
CA ILE A 317 -4.50 2.09 6.33
C ILE A 317 -3.25 2.99 6.35
N ALA A 318 -2.29 2.68 7.21
CA ALA A 318 -1.07 3.46 7.31
C ALA A 318 0.03 2.89 6.40
N VAL A 319 0.77 3.77 5.72
CA VAL A 319 1.99 3.42 4.97
C VAL A 319 3.12 4.28 5.49
N LEU A 320 4.11 3.65 6.12
CA LEU A 320 5.25 4.30 6.74
C LEU A 320 6.47 4.16 5.84
N LEU A 321 6.69 5.14 4.98
CA LEU A 321 7.90 5.28 4.16
C LEU A 321 9.03 5.87 5.02
N ALA A 322 9.43 5.10 6.04
CA ALA A 322 10.37 5.50 7.07
C ALA A 322 11.15 4.28 7.59
N CYS A 323 12.41 4.49 7.96
CA CYS A 323 13.30 3.45 8.45
C CYS A 323 12.79 2.83 9.76
N PHE A 324 12.98 1.52 9.92
CA PHE A 324 12.79 0.75 11.17
C PHE A 324 11.41 0.80 11.85
N ALA A 325 10.45 1.59 11.36
CA ALA A 325 9.13 1.73 12.00
C ALA A 325 8.36 0.40 12.06
N GLY A 326 8.71 -0.56 11.19
CA GLY A 326 8.21 -1.93 11.20
C GLY A 326 9.29 -2.95 11.56
N ALA A 327 10.27 -2.63 12.41
CA ALA A 327 11.26 -3.58 12.91
C ALA A 327 10.64 -4.54 13.93
N TYR A 328 9.72 -5.39 13.48
CA TYR A 328 8.92 -6.30 14.32
C TYR A 328 9.76 -7.34 15.08
N ASP A 329 11.02 -7.57 14.69
CA ASP A 329 11.98 -8.42 15.40
C ASP A 329 12.87 -7.64 16.39
N ALA A 330 12.65 -6.35 16.60
CA ALA A 330 13.40 -5.60 17.59
C ALA A 330 13.04 -6.05 19.01
N PRO A 331 13.95 -5.89 19.99
CA PRO A 331 13.58 -6.09 21.39
C PRO A 331 12.47 -5.12 21.82
N GLY A 332 11.30 -5.68 22.12
CA GLY A 332 10.09 -4.90 22.40
C GLY A 332 9.37 -4.43 21.13
N ASP A 333 8.18 -3.86 21.29
CA ASP A 333 7.31 -3.57 20.15
C ASP A 333 7.88 -2.43 19.30
N CYS A 334 7.91 -2.59 17.98
CA CYS A 334 8.11 -1.47 17.07
C CYS A 334 6.85 -0.61 16.96
N LEU A 335 6.99 0.58 16.36
CA LEU A 335 5.89 1.53 16.24
C LEU A 335 4.72 0.97 15.42
N ALA A 336 4.99 0.25 14.33
CA ALA A 336 3.93 -0.31 13.50
C ALA A 336 3.07 -1.34 14.25
N GLU A 337 3.66 -2.14 15.15
CA GLU A 337 2.92 -3.05 16.02
C GLU A 337 2.06 -2.28 17.01
N ARG A 338 2.60 -1.25 17.65
CA ARG A 338 1.84 -0.38 18.56
C ARG A 338 0.68 0.31 17.87
N MET A 339 0.90 0.79 16.64
CA MET A 339 -0.13 1.43 15.82
C MET A 339 -1.25 0.45 15.46
N VAL A 340 -0.93 -0.76 14.96
CA VAL A 340 -1.96 -1.71 14.54
C VAL A 340 -2.73 -2.32 15.72
N LEU A 341 -2.14 -2.38 16.92
CA LEU A 341 -2.80 -2.88 18.13
C LEU A 341 -3.59 -1.80 18.89
N ALA A 342 -3.34 -0.51 18.66
CA ALA A 342 -4.06 0.57 19.32
C ALA A 342 -5.53 0.63 18.87
N GLU A 343 -6.43 0.89 19.82
CA GLU A 343 -7.89 0.89 19.57
C GLU A 343 -8.30 1.82 18.42
N GLY A 344 -7.81 3.06 18.46
CA GLY A 344 -8.05 4.05 17.40
C GLY A 344 -6.96 4.10 16.32
N GLY A 345 -6.03 3.15 16.35
CA GLY A 345 -4.94 3.05 15.38
C GLY A 345 -5.40 2.58 13.99
N PRO A 346 -4.47 2.45 13.02
CA PRO A 346 -4.78 2.00 11.67
C PRO A 346 -5.26 0.54 11.67
N ILE A 347 -6.10 0.17 10.70
CA ILE A 347 -6.55 -1.22 10.56
C ILE A 347 -5.47 -2.12 9.97
N ALA A 348 -4.51 -1.52 9.27
CA ALA A 348 -3.30 -2.15 8.78
C ALA A 348 -2.17 -1.12 8.71
N VAL A 349 -0.93 -1.57 8.87
CA VAL A 349 0.27 -0.74 8.77
C VAL A 349 1.25 -1.43 7.82
N ILE A 350 1.67 -0.72 6.78
CA ILE A 350 2.75 -1.14 5.88
C ILE A 350 4.00 -0.39 6.28
N ALA A 351 5.04 -1.08 6.72
CA ALA A 351 6.24 -0.45 7.26
C ALA A 351 7.51 -1.23 6.93
N SER A 352 8.65 -0.52 6.93
CA SER A 352 9.96 -1.10 6.65
C SER A 352 10.59 -1.69 7.92
N SER A 353 11.21 -2.87 7.81
CA SER A 353 11.81 -3.56 8.96
C SER A 353 13.22 -3.07 9.33
N ARG A 354 13.89 -2.40 8.39
CA ARG A 354 15.24 -1.83 8.55
C ARG A 354 15.31 -0.46 7.88
N LEU A 355 16.53 0.02 7.62
CA LEU A 355 16.75 1.25 6.85
C LEU A 355 16.11 1.08 5.47
N SER A 356 15.35 2.08 5.03
CA SER A 356 14.71 2.11 3.73
C SER A 356 15.30 3.21 2.86
N MET A 357 15.60 2.91 1.61
CA MET A 357 16.22 3.83 0.65
C MET A 357 15.16 4.56 -0.19
N PRO A 358 15.44 5.80 -0.64
CA PRO A 358 14.43 6.63 -1.30
C PRO A 358 13.87 6.05 -2.61
N TYR A 359 14.69 5.41 -3.46
CA TYR A 359 14.21 4.87 -4.73
C TYR A 359 13.31 3.65 -4.53
N GLY A 360 13.72 2.72 -3.65
CA GLY A 360 12.90 1.58 -3.27
C GLY A 360 11.59 1.98 -2.60
N ASN A 361 11.60 3.01 -1.73
CA ASN A 361 10.38 3.60 -1.15
C ASN A 361 9.43 4.13 -2.22
N ALA A 362 9.95 4.88 -3.20
CA ALA A 362 9.16 5.41 -4.30
C ALA A 362 8.55 4.27 -5.14
N CYS A 363 9.35 3.26 -5.50
CA CYS A 363 8.85 2.10 -6.25
C CYS A 363 7.76 1.33 -5.47
N MET A 364 7.96 1.10 -4.18
CA MET A 364 6.98 0.42 -3.33
C MET A 364 5.68 1.22 -3.22
N GLY A 365 5.76 2.50 -2.88
CA GLY A 365 4.59 3.39 -2.78
C GLY A 365 3.81 3.49 -4.08
N LEU A 366 4.51 3.52 -5.22
CA LEU A 366 3.88 3.57 -6.54
C LEU A 366 3.24 2.25 -6.95
N GLY A 367 3.88 1.12 -6.64
CA GLY A 367 3.28 -0.20 -6.81
C GLY A 367 1.99 -0.35 -6.01
N LEU A 368 1.97 0.14 -4.75
CA LEU A 368 0.77 0.15 -3.92
C LEU A 368 -0.32 1.06 -4.50
N LEU A 369 0.01 2.29 -4.89
CA LEU A 369 -0.97 3.21 -5.51
C LEU A 369 -1.59 2.60 -6.78
N GLN A 370 -0.77 2.07 -7.68
CA GLN A 370 -1.26 1.42 -8.90
C GLN A 370 -2.18 0.23 -8.58
N SER A 371 -1.82 -0.58 -7.59
CA SER A 371 -2.61 -1.76 -7.24
C SER A 371 -3.94 -1.39 -6.58
N VAL A 372 -3.93 -0.43 -5.66
CA VAL A 372 -5.11 0.02 -4.89
C VAL A 372 -6.10 0.83 -5.73
N TYR A 373 -5.64 1.51 -6.77
CA TYR A 373 -6.49 2.39 -7.58
C TYR A 373 -6.71 1.91 -9.01
N SER A 374 -5.92 0.97 -9.52
CA SER A 374 -5.99 0.52 -10.93
C SER A 374 -5.69 -0.96 -11.14
N GLY A 375 -5.46 -1.74 -10.09
CA GLY A 375 -4.99 -3.14 -10.18
C GLY A 375 -6.05 -4.23 -10.32
N GLY A 376 -7.34 -3.88 -10.32
CA GLY A 376 -8.49 -4.76 -10.35
C GLY A 376 -9.22 -4.81 -11.71
N PRO A 377 -10.28 -5.64 -11.82
CA PRO A 377 -11.07 -5.79 -13.03
C PRO A 377 -11.61 -4.43 -13.53
N GLN A 378 -11.59 -4.18 -14.83
CA GLN A 378 -12.01 -2.89 -15.41
C GLN A 378 -11.17 -1.68 -14.95
N ASN A 379 -9.92 -1.90 -14.50
CA ASN A 379 -9.02 -0.87 -13.99
C ASN A 379 -9.55 -0.19 -12.71
N THR A 380 -10.36 -0.91 -11.92
CA THR A 380 -10.70 -0.54 -10.54
C THR A 380 -9.56 -0.95 -9.61
N GLY A 381 -9.57 -0.59 -8.33
CA GLY A 381 -8.56 -1.07 -7.36
C GLY A 381 -8.61 -2.57 -7.09
N CYS A 382 -7.56 -3.13 -6.48
CA CYS A 382 -7.63 -4.45 -5.85
C CYS A 382 -8.72 -4.47 -4.76
N ASP A 383 -9.39 -5.62 -4.61
CA ASP A 383 -10.45 -5.79 -3.61
C ASP A 383 -9.91 -5.98 -2.19
N ARG A 384 -8.73 -6.59 -2.04
CA ARG A 384 -8.09 -6.84 -0.74
C ARG A 384 -6.69 -6.23 -0.68
N ILE A 385 -6.28 -5.84 0.53
CA ILE A 385 -4.98 -5.19 0.75
C ILE A 385 -3.80 -6.13 0.43
N GLY A 386 -3.95 -7.43 0.69
CA GLY A 386 -2.93 -8.44 0.39
C GLY A 386 -2.66 -8.55 -1.11
N ASP A 387 -3.69 -8.48 -1.95
CA ASP A 387 -3.52 -8.48 -3.41
C ASP A 387 -2.72 -7.25 -3.87
N ALA A 388 -3.01 -6.08 -3.27
CA ALA A 388 -2.26 -4.86 -3.55
C ALA A 388 -0.79 -4.96 -3.10
N MET A 389 -0.54 -5.56 -1.93
CA MET A 389 0.81 -5.81 -1.42
C MET A 389 1.57 -6.79 -2.32
N LEU A 390 0.92 -7.89 -2.73
CA LEU A 390 1.51 -8.91 -3.61
C LEU A 390 1.85 -8.34 -4.99
N HIS A 391 0.95 -7.55 -5.59
CA HIS A 391 1.21 -6.87 -6.84
C HIS A 391 2.39 -5.89 -6.72
N ALA A 392 2.46 -5.11 -5.64
CA ALA A 392 3.57 -4.19 -5.38
C ALA A 392 4.91 -4.94 -5.23
N ALA A 393 4.95 -6.00 -4.41
CA ALA A 393 6.13 -6.84 -4.19
C ALA A 393 6.60 -7.50 -5.51
N ARG A 394 5.68 -8.12 -6.26
CA ARG A 394 6.00 -8.71 -7.58
C ARG A 394 6.52 -7.67 -8.56
N SER A 395 6.00 -6.44 -8.52
CA SER A 395 6.49 -5.37 -9.40
C SER A 395 7.95 -5.00 -9.13
N LEU A 396 8.39 -5.09 -7.87
CA LEU A 396 9.77 -4.90 -7.41
C LEU A 396 10.66 -6.11 -7.74
N GLN A 397 10.14 -7.34 -7.55
CA GLN A 397 10.81 -8.61 -7.84
C GLN A 397 10.99 -8.89 -9.34
N SER A 398 10.07 -8.38 -10.18
CA SER A 398 10.05 -8.67 -11.61
C SER A 398 11.35 -8.22 -12.32
N LYS A 399 11.96 -9.17 -13.04
CA LYS A 399 13.02 -8.87 -14.01
C LYS A 399 12.37 -8.10 -15.16
N GLN A 400 12.83 -6.87 -15.42
CA GLN A 400 12.29 -6.03 -16.49
C GLN A 400 12.39 -6.75 -17.85
N GLN A 401 11.27 -7.32 -18.34
CA GLN A 401 11.23 -8.01 -19.64
C GLN A 401 10.11 -7.52 -20.58
N GLY A 402 9.42 -6.43 -20.26
CA GLY A 402 8.37 -5.85 -21.10
C GLY A 402 8.56 -4.36 -21.41
N LYS A 403 7.86 -3.84 -22.43
CA LYS A 403 7.72 -2.39 -22.65
C LYS A 403 7.12 -1.77 -21.39
N GLN A 404 7.92 -1.03 -20.65
CA GLN A 404 7.43 -0.24 -19.52
C GLN A 404 6.40 0.77 -20.02
N SER A 405 5.31 0.95 -19.27
CA SER A 405 4.39 2.05 -19.55
C SER A 405 5.12 3.38 -19.43
N THR A 406 4.73 4.39 -20.22
CA THR A 406 5.32 5.74 -20.16
C THR A 406 5.29 6.31 -18.73
N MET A 407 4.23 6.01 -17.98
CA MET A 407 4.11 6.37 -16.55
C MET A 407 5.21 5.71 -15.71
N ARG A 408 5.51 4.42 -15.92
CA ARG A 408 6.55 3.71 -15.16
C ARG A 408 7.95 4.22 -15.47
N VAL A 409 8.22 4.60 -16.73
CA VAL A 409 9.51 5.23 -17.11
C VAL A 409 9.66 6.60 -16.46
N MET A 410 8.63 7.44 -16.49
CA MET A 410 8.64 8.75 -15.84
C MET A 410 8.85 8.61 -14.33
N VAL A 411 8.17 7.65 -13.72
CA VAL A 411 8.31 7.30 -12.30
C VAL A 411 9.73 6.83 -11.98
N ASP A 412 10.28 5.88 -12.73
CA ASP A 412 11.63 5.36 -12.50
C ASP A 412 12.67 6.48 -12.66
N THR A 413 12.45 7.40 -13.62
CA THR A 413 13.29 8.58 -13.81
C THR A 413 13.25 9.49 -12.59
N LEU A 414 12.05 9.88 -12.14
CA LEU A 414 11.86 10.73 -10.96
C LEU A 414 12.43 10.09 -9.70
N ALA A 415 12.15 8.81 -9.49
CA ALA A 415 12.61 8.06 -8.32
C ALA A 415 14.15 7.84 -8.34
N SER A 416 14.77 7.71 -9.51
CA SER A 416 16.23 7.60 -9.61
C SER A 416 16.97 8.89 -9.19
N MET A 417 16.32 10.06 -9.30
CA MET A 417 16.92 11.35 -8.94
C MET A 417 17.18 11.51 -7.43
N ILE A 418 16.53 10.69 -6.59
CA ILE A 418 16.65 10.75 -5.13
C ILE A 418 17.52 9.63 -4.55
N SER A 419 18.03 8.70 -5.38
CA SER A 419 18.92 7.63 -4.91
C SER A 419 20.36 8.14 -4.76
N PRO A 420 21.10 7.74 -3.70
CA PRO A 420 22.51 8.06 -3.58
C PRO A 420 23.34 7.53 -4.75
N ALA A 421 24.36 8.30 -5.17
CA ALA A 421 25.23 7.91 -6.28
C ALA A 421 25.93 6.56 -6.03
N GLY A 422 25.94 5.69 -7.05
CA GLY A 422 26.58 4.38 -6.99
C GLY A 422 25.73 3.26 -6.41
N THR A 423 24.46 3.54 -6.07
CA THR A 423 23.51 2.52 -5.62
C THR A 423 23.09 1.61 -6.78
N ASP A 424 23.08 0.29 -6.56
CA ASP A 424 22.49 -0.66 -7.50
C ASP A 424 20.97 -0.61 -7.34
N LEU A 425 20.32 0.15 -8.23
CA LEU A 425 18.87 0.36 -8.21
C LEU A 425 18.09 -0.96 -8.36
N GLN A 426 18.61 -1.94 -9.11
CA GLN A 426 17.94 -3.22 -9.23
C GLN A 426 17.98 -3.96 -7.89
N GLN A 427 19.14 -4.01 -7.25
CA GLN A 427 19.31 -4.63 -5.95
C GLN A 427 18.50 -3.91 -4.87
N GLU A 428 18.44 -2.58 -4.92
CA GLU A 428 17.64 -1.76 -4.00
C GLU A 428 16.16 -2.15 -4.07
N ARG A 429 15.58 -2.29 -5.27
CA ARG A 429 14.18 -2.73 -5.42
C ARG A 429 13.93 -4.12 -4.84
N LEU A 430 14.81 -5.08 -5.14
CA LEU A 430 14.68 -6.44 -4.64
C LEU A 430 14.74 -6.48 -3.12
N GLU A 431 15.65 -5.71 -2.52
CA GLU A 431 15.75 -5.57 -1.07
C GLU A 431 14.49 -4.92 -0.48
N HIS A 432 13.92 -3.91 -1.13
CA HIS A 432 12.70 -3.24 -0.67
C HIS A 432 11.45 -4.11 -0.73
N ALA A 433 11.39 -5.07 -1.66
CA ALA A 433 10.31 -6.05 -1.70
C ALA A 433 10.26 -6.88 -0.41
N ALA A 434 11.43 -7.21 0.15
CA ALA A 434 11.55 -7.96 1.40
C ALA A 434 11.55 -7.08 2.65
N LEU A 435 11.88 -5.80 2.50
CA LEU A 435 11.96 -4.85 3.61
C LEU A 435 10.57 -4.43 4.14
N TYR A 436 9.60 -4.26 3.24
CA TYR A 436 8.26 -3.80 3.59
C TYR A 436 7.33 -4.95 3.95
N GLN A 437 6.75 -4.87 5.15
CA GLN A 437 5.82 -5.85 5.69
C GLN A 437 4.43 -5.25 5.82
N LEU A 438 3.39 -6.09 5.65
CA LEU A 438 2.02 -5.78 6.01
C LEU A 438 1.74 -6.30 7.44
N LEU A 439 1.68 -5.39 8.41
CA LEU A 439 1.11 -5.67 9.73
C LEU A 439 -0.39 -5.43 9.67
N GLY A 440 -1.15 -6.51 9.57
CA GLY A 440 -2.59 -6.51 9.33
C GLY A 440 -3.04 -7.78 8.62
N ASP A 441 -4.34 -7.89 8.42
CA ASP A 441 -4.95 -9.01 7.72
C ASP A 441 -4.78 -8.84 6.19
N PRO A 442 -4.06 -9.72 5.49
CA PRO A 442 -3.89 -9.62 4.03
C PRO A 442 -5.21 -9.84 3.28
N THR A 443 -6.22 -10.44 3.92
CA THR A 443 -7.54 -10.61 3.36
C THR A 443 -8.46 -9.40 3.59
N LEU A 444 -8.01 -8.35 4.28
CA LEU A 444 -8.82 -7.16 4.56
C LEU A 444 -9.37 -6.52 3.27
N ARG A 445 -10.68 -6.31 3.20
CA ARG A 445 -11.35 -5.66 2.07
C ARG A 445 -11.02 -4.18 1.98
N LEU A 446 -10.66 -3.71 0.78
CA LEU A 446 -10.36 -2.29 0.50
C LEU A 446 -11.58 -1.48 0.07
N HIS A 447 -12.71 -2.14 -0.23
CA HIS A 447 -13.94 -1.55 -0.77
C HIS A 447 -13.65 -0.49 -1.86
N PRO A 448 -13.07 -0.88 -3.02
CA PRO A 448 -12.80 0.06 -4.10
C PRO A 448 -14.09 0.75 -4.57
N PRO A 449 -14.01 1.97 -5.11
CA PRO A 449 -15.18 2.64 -5.66
C PRO A 449 -15.72 1.88 -6.86
N GLN A 450 -17.03 1.89 -7.02
CA GLN A 450 -17.65 1.56 -8.30
C GLN A 450 -17.43 2.70 -9.30
N LEU A 451 -17.40 2.38 -10.59
CA LEU A 451 -17.22 3.37 -11.65
C LEU A 451 -18.47 4.24 -11.80
N LEU A 452 -18.32 5.53 -11.56
CA LEU A 452 -19.35 6.54 -11.84
C LEU A 452 -19.19 7.03 -13.28
N ASP A 453 -20.25 6.98 -14.09
CA ASP A 453 -20.22 7.63 -15.40
C ASP A 453 -20.43 9.14 -15.21
N LEU A 454 -19.40 9.92 -15.54
CA LEU A 454 -19.33 11.35 -15.33
C LEU A 454 -18.78 12.01 -16.58
N SER A 455 -19.55 12.92 -17.19
CA SER A 455 -19.11 13.69 -18.35
C SER A 455 -19.51 15.16 -18.22
N ILE A 456 -18.72 16.02 -18.86
CA ILE A 456 -18.98 17.45 -18.94
C ILE A 456 -19.67 17.72 -20.27
N GLU A 457 -20.80 18.41 -20.22
CA GLU A 457 -21.60 18.76 -21.38
C GLU A 457 -21.73 20.29 -21.53
N PRO A 458 -21.91 20.79 -22.77
CA PRO A 458 -22.20 22.20 -22.99
C PRO A 458 -23.45 22.62 -22.20
N SER A 459 -23.37 23.77 -21.52
CA SER A 459 -24.55 24.35 -20.89
C SER A 459 -25.43 25.00 -21.95
N ASN A 460 -26.74 24.72 -21.91
CA ASN A 460 -27.74 25.43 -22.72
C ASN A 460 -28.15 26.78 -22.08
N GLN A 461 -27.61 27.13 -20.91
CA GLN A 461 -27.85 28.43 -20.29
C GLN A 461 -26.84 29.44 -20.84
N THR A 462 -27.33 30.56 -21.36
CA THR A 462 -26.50 31.71 -21.74
C THR A 462 -25.83 32.28 -20.50
N ASP A 463 -24.50 32.43 -20.57
CA ASP A 463 -23.72 33.10 -19.55
C ASP A 463 -24.29 34.50 -19.26
N GLN A 464 -24.48 34.83 -17.99
CA GLN A 464 -24.98 36.13 -17.60
C GLN A 464 -23.80 37.11 -17.49
N GLN A 465 -23.89 38.22 -18.21
CA GLN A 465 -22.87 39.27 -18.20
C GLN A 465 -23.36 40.46 -17.39
N THR A 466 -22.65 40.77 -16.31
CA THR A 466 -22.88 41.96 -15.48
C THR A 466 -21.54 42.66 -15.29
N ASP A 467 -21.46 43.95 -15.62
CA ASP A 467 -20.26 44.81 -15.47
C ASP A 467 -18.96 44.20 -16.04
N GLY A 468 -19.03 43.54 -17.21
CA GLY A 468 -17.87 42.98 -17.89
C GLY A 468 -17.34 41.65 -17.33
N VAL A 469 -17.96 41.11 -16.27
CA VAL A 469 -17.62 39.80 -15.70
C VAL A 469 -18.70 38.78 -16.07
N VAL A 470 -18.27 37.61 -16.56
CA VAL A 470 -19.15 36.55 -17.08
C VAL A 470 -19.41 35.52 -16.00
N ALA A 471 -20.67 35.33 -15.61
CA ALA A 471 -21.10 34.19 -14.79
C ALA A 471 -21.23 32.98 -15.71
N ARG A 472 -20.39 31.97 -15.47
CA ARG A 472 -20.33 30.77 -16.31
C ARG A 472 -21.04 29.60 -15.66
N SER A 473 -21.69 28.80 -16.50
CA SER A 473 -22.37 27.57 -16.08
C SER A 473 -21.76 26.35 -16.76
N LEU A 474 -21.58 25.26 -16.01
CA LEU A 474 -21.07 23.99 -16.52
C LEU A 474 -22.12 22.91 -16.27
N SER A 475 -22.50 22.17 -17.32
CA SER A 475 -23.43 21.06 -17.17
C SER A 475 -22.67 19.74 -17.04
N VAL A 476 -23.08 18.93 -16.07
CA VAL A 476 -22.47 17.65 -15.76
C VAL A 476 -23.53 16.57 -15.90
N ALA A 477 -23.27 15.59 -16.77
CA ALA A 477 -24.08 14.40 -16.88
C ALA A 477 -23.49 13.30 -16.01
N VAL A 478 -24.32 12.69 -15.17
CA VAL A 478 -23.93 11.66 -14.20
C VAL A 478 -24.87 10.47 -14.29
N THR A 479 -24.32 9.26 -14.39
CA THR A 479 -25.06 8.00 -14.21
C THR A 479 -24.35 7.16 -13.15
N SER A 480 -25.00 7.01 -11.98
CA SER A 480 -24.45 6.24 -10.87
C SER A 480 -24.86 4.76 -10.95
N PRO A 481 -23.95 3.80 -10.73
CA PRO A 481 -24.31 2.38 -10.64
C PRO A 481 -25.13 2.06 -9.38
N ILE A 482 -25.09 2.94 -8.37
CA ILE A 482 -25.78 2.79 -7.09
C ILE A 482 -26.71 3.96 -6.80
N ALA A 483 -27.73 3.71 -5.99
CA ALA A 483 -28.58 4.77 -5.45
C ALA A 483 -27.93 5.38 -4.21
N GLY A 484 -28.11 6.69 -4.02
CA GLY A 484 -27.60 7.39 -2.85
C GLY A 484 -27.48 8.89 -3.09
N THR A 485 -26.68 9.55 -2.26
CA THR A 485 -26.41 10.98 -2.39
C THR A 485 -25.17 11.18 -3.26
N LEU A 486 -25.35 11.82 -4.42
CA LEU A 486 -24.28 12.33 -5.26
C LEU A 486 -23.80 13.68 -4.73
N ILE A 487 -22.49 13.80 -4.58
CA ILE A 487 -21.75 15.02 -4.31
C ILE A 487 -20.95 15.34 -5.59
N VAL A 488 -21.29 16.43 -6.26
CA VAL A 488 -20.50 16.97 -7.38
C VAL A 488 -19.76 18.20 -6.91
N ALA A 489 -18.43 18.13 -6.92
CA ALA A 489 -17.56 19.24 -6.54
C ALA A 489 -16.78 19.74 -7.76
N VAL A 490 -16.72 21.06 -7.94
CA VAL A 490 -15.81 21.72 -8.87
C VAL A 490 -14.63 22.22 -8.05
N GLU A 491 -13.43 21.79 -8.41
CA GLU A 491 -12.22 22.07 -7.66
C GLU A 491 -11.10 22.58 -8.57
N ARG A 492 -10.20 23.40 -8.02
CA ARG A 492 -8.92 23.73 -8.64
C ARG A 492 -7.93 22.58 -8.42
N PRO A 493 -7.00 22.31 -9.35
CA PRO A 493 -5.88 21.43 -9.08
C PRO A 493 -5.09 21.93 -7.87
N LEU A 494 -4.59 21.02 -7.04
CA LEU A 494 -3.80 21.36 -5.86
C LEU A 494 -2.54 22.19 -6.20
N THR A 495 -2.02 22.05 -7.42
CA THR A 495 -0.87 22.81 -7.95
C THR A 495 -1.20 24.24 -8.37
N ALA A 496 -2.47 24.64 -8.40
CA ALA A 496 -2.86 26.02 -8.70
C ALA A 496 -2.59 26.99 -7.54
N ILE A 497 -2.17 26.46 -6.38
CA ILE A 497 -1.87 27.23 -5.19
C ILE A 497 -0.44 27.75 -5.28
N THR A 498 -0.29 29.07 -5.35
CA THR A 498 1.00 29.75 -5.49
C THR A 498 1.38 30.61 -4.28
N LYS A 499 0.46 30.80 -3.33
CA LYS A 499 0.67 31.66 -2.14
C LYS A 499 1.19 30.84 -0.98
N THR A 500 2.17 31.37 -0.25
CA THR A 500 2.66 30.80 1.02
C THR A 500 1.87 31.35 2.21
N PRO A 501 1.94 30.72 3.40
CA PRO A 501 1.26 31.22 4.60
C PRO A 501 1.72 32.63 5.03
N THR A 502 2.94 33.04 4.64
CA THR A 502 3.48 34.39 4.88
C THR A 502 2.81 35.48 4.05
N ASP A 503 2.12 35.11 2.97
CA ASP A 503 1.54 36.05 2.00
C ASP A 503 0.06 36.36 2.26
N SER A 504 -0.59 35.71 3.23
CA SER A 504 -2.01 35.91 3.53
C SER A 504 -2.31 36.11 5.02
N THR A 505 -3.08 37.16 5.33
CA THR A 505 -3.58 37.46 6.68
C THR A 505 -4.85 36.68 7.07
N SER A 506 -5.40 35.87 6.16
CA SER A 506 -6.50 34.93 6.42
C SER A 506 -5.96 33.53 6.73
N GLU A 507 -6.75 32.68 7.38
CA GLU A 507 -6.47 31.24 7.54
C GLU A 507 -6.13 30.62 6.16
N HIS A 508 -4.84 30.40 5.91
CA HIS A 508 -4.35 29.83 4.66
C HIS A 508 -4.68 28.33 4.64
N ASP A 509 -5.78 27.96 3.99
CA ASP A 509 -6.08 26.55 3.71
C ASP A 509 -5.57 26.15 2.32
N ALA A 510 -4.36 25.59 2.26
CA ALA A 510 -3.79 25.03 1.05
C ALA A 510 -4.56 23.81 0.50
N HIS A 511 -5.60 23.32 1.18
CA HIS A 511 -6.51 22.28 0.69
C HIS A 511 -7.85 22.83 0.22
N GLY A 512 -8.10 24.14 0.38
CA GLY A 512 -9.28 24.91 0.00
C GLY A 512 -9.46 25.08 -1.51
N THR A 513 -9.40 23.97 -2.25
CA THR A 513 -9.46 23.91 -3.71
C THR A 513 -10.89 23.88 -4.24
N THR A 514 -11.88 23.60 -3.39
CA THR A 514 -13.29 23.49 -3.76
C THR A 514 -13.87 24.88 -4.05
N ILE A 515 -14.38 25.06 -5.27
CA ILE A 515 -15.04 26.27 -5.75
C ILE A 515 -16.53 26.22 -5.41
N THR A 516 -17.18 25.11 -5.75
CA THR A 516 -18.59 24.86 -5.45
C THR A 516 -18.83 23.37 -5.28
N GLU A 517 -19.82 23.02 -4.47
CA GLU A 517 -20.26 21.64 -4.22
C GLU A 517 -21.79 21.58 -4.24
N HIS A 518 -22.32 20.57 -4.92
CA HIS A 518 -23.76 20.31 -4.99
C HIS A 518 -24.07 18.89 -4.53
N LYS A 519 -25.15 18.73 -3.76
CA LYS A 519 -25.63 17.44 -3.24
C LYS A 519 -26.99 17.11 -3.81
N ILE A 520 -27.14 15.91 -4.37
CA ILE A 520 -28.33 15.49 -5.11
C ILE A 520 -28.61 14.02 -4.84
N GLU A 521 -29.86 13.65 -4.60
CA GLU A 521 -30.26 12.24 -4.55
C GLU A 521 -30.32 11.65 -5.95
N VAL A 522 -29.67 10.50 -6.15
CA VAL A 522 -29.58 9.84 -7.45
C VAL A 522 -30.07 8.39 -7.35
N PRO A 523 -30.96 7.93 -8.25
CA PRO A 523 -31.28 6.52 -8.36
C PRO A 523 -30.23 5.79 -9.20
N ALA A 524 -30.02 4.50 -8.91
CA ALA A 524 -29.12 3.65 -9.67
C ALA A 524 -29.51 3.57 -11.15
N GLY A 525 -28.53 3.64 -12.04
CA GLY A 525 -28.67 3.48 -13.49
C GLY A 525 -29.37 4.62 -14.22
N LYS A 526 -29.82 5.67 -13.52
CA LYS A 526 -30.51 6.80 -14.16
C LYS A 526 -29.53 7.93 -14.43
N ARG A 527 -29.50 8.39 -15.67
CA ARG A 527 -28.75 9.58 -16.07
C ARG A 527 -29.41 10.84 -15.50
N ILE A 528 -28.59 11.69 -14.88
CA ILE A 528 -28.96 12.99 -14.34
C ILE A 528 -28.10 14.05 -15.00
N LEU A 529 -28.70 15.19 -15.33
CA LEU A 529 -27.99 16.36 -15.82
C LEU A 529 -28.08 17.44 -14.75
N GLN A 530 -26.93 17.87 -14.23
CA GLN A 530 -26.83 18.94 -13.25
C GLN A 530 -26.08 20.12 -13.84
N THR A 531 -26.68 21.30 -13.81
CA THR A 531 -25.99 22.56 -14.14
C THR A 531 -25.39 23.15 -12.87
N LEU A 532 -24.09 23.43 -12.90
CA LEU A 532 -23.30 24.01 -11.83
C LEU A 532 -23.00 25.46 -12.17
N GLN A 533 -23.30 26.37 -11.25
CA GLN A 533 -22.95 27.79 -11.40
C GLN A 533 -21.57 28.01 -10.80
N LEU A 534 -20.69 28.66 -11.56
CA LEU A 534 -19.36 29.02 -11.10
C LEU A 534 -19.36 30.48 -10.60
N PRO A 535 -18.57 30.80 -9.56
CA PRO A 535 -18.33 32.19 -9.17
C PRO A 535 -17.86 33.07 -10.33
N LEU A 536 -18.16 34.36 -10.24
CA LEU A 536 -17.77 35.37 -11.22
C LEU A 536 -16.24 35.45 -11.35
N GLY A 537 -15.73 35.40 -12.58
CA GLY A 537 -14.31 35.58 -12.87
C GLY A 537 -13.43 34.33 -12.69
N GLU A 538 -14.03 33.15 -12.50
CA GLU A 538 -13.29 31.88 -12.48
C GLU A 538 -12.71 31.52 -13.84
N SER A 539 -11.40 31.25 -13.89
CA SER A 539 -10.70 30.77 -15.08
C SER A 539 -9.60 29.75 -14.73
N GLY A 540 -9.07 29.08 -15.74
CA GLY A 540 -7.97 28.13 -15.62
C GLY A 540 -8.41 26.66 -15.51
N PRO A 541 -7.48 25.76 -15.13
CA PRO A 541 -7.74 24.33 -15.06
C PRO A 541 -8.67 23.99 -13.90
N LEU A 542 -9.65 23.11 -14.14
CA LEU A 542 -10.62 22.64 -13.16
C LEU A 542 -10.70 21.10 -13.15
N ILE A 543 -11.07 20.57 -11.99
CA ILE A 543 -11.38 19.16 -11.76
C ILE A 543 -12.83 19.08 -11.27
N ILE A 544 -13.69 18.40 -12.02
CA ILE A 544 -15.05 18.07 -11.60
C ILE A 544 -14.99 16.68 -10.99
N ARG A 545 -15.33 16.54 -9.72
CA ARG A 545 -15.36 15.26 -9.01
C ARG A 545 -16.80 14.88 -8.70
N GLY A 546 -17.22 13.71 -9.15
CA GLY A 546 -18.45 13.06 -8.73
C GLY A 546 -18.14 12.02 -7.68
N PHE A 547 -18.92 12.00 -6.61
CA PHE A 547 -18.84 11.01 -5.54
C PHE A 547 -20.24 10.63 -5.11
N VAL A 548 -20.59 9.35 -5.13
CA VAL A 548 -21.87 8.85 -4.65
C VAL A 548 -21.62 7.98 -3.44
N HIS A 549 -22.26 8.29 -2.30
CA HIS A 549 -22.32 7.37 -1.17
C HIS A 549 -23.72 6.76 -1.07
N GLY A 550 -23.77 5.43 -1.04
CA GLY A 550 -24.99 4.65 -0.85
C GLY A 550 -24.90 3.78 0.40
N LYS A 551 -25.93 2.96 0.63
CA LYS A 551 -25.98 2.03 1.77
C LYS A 551 -25.08 0.81 1.61
N THR A 552 -24.77 0.44 0.37
CA THR A 552 -24.08 -0.81 0.04
C THR A 552 -22.73 -0.58 -0.64
N GLY A 553 -22.29 0.67 -0.73
CA GLY A 553 -21.05 1.03 -1.40
C GLY A 553 -20.97 2.50 -1.77
N TRP A 554 -19.94 2.82 -2.54
CA TRP A 554 -19.69 4.15 -3.08
C TRP A 554 -19.22 4.07 -4.53
N ALA A 555 -19.40 5.16 -5.25
CA ALA A 555 -18.90 5.32 -6.61
C ALA A 555 -18.18 6.66 -6.76
N SER A 556 -17.15 6.72 -7.59
CA SER A 556 -16.45 7.97 -7.86
C SER A 556 -15.97 8.06 -9.30
N ALA A 557 -15.84 9.30 -9.76
CA ALA A 557 -15.19 9.64 -11.01
C ALA A 557 -14.74 11.11 -10.98
N ALA A 558 -13.84 11.45 -11.89
CA ALA A 558 -13.44 12.82 -12.10
C ALA A 558 -13.22 13.14 -13.57
N GLN A 559 -13.51 14.38 -13.94
CA GLN A 559 -13.23 14.95 -15.25
C GLN A 559 -12.36 16.19 -15.09
N ARG A 560 -11.39 16.35 -15.99
CA ARG A 560 -10.57 17.56 -16.07
C ARG A 560 -11.09 18.44 -17.19
N THR A 561 -11.18 19.74 -16.93
CA THR A 561 -11.53 20.73 -17.95
C THR A 561 -10.71 22.00 -17.77
N PHE A 562 -10.82 22.91 -18.72
CA PHE A 562 -10.19 24.22 -18.66
C PHE A 562 -11.24 25.29 -18.94
N LEU A 563 -11.38 26.25 -18.02
CA LEU A 563 -12.15 27.45 -18.28
C LEU A 563 -11.23 28.50 -18.93
N PRO A 564 -11.51 28.96 -20.15
CA PRO A 564 -10.74 30.04 -20.77
C PRO A 564 -10.88 31.34 -19.97
N ASP A 565 -9.95 32.28 -20.10
CA ASP A 565 -10.07 33.61 -19.47
C ASP A 565 -11.26 34.42 -20.03
#